data_AF-A0A3B9FT56-F1
#
_entry.id   AF-A0A3B9FT56-F1
#
_cell.length_a   1.000
_cell.length_b   1.000
_cell.length_c   1.000
_cell.angle_alpha   90.00
_cell.angle_beta   90.00
_cell.angle_gamma   90.00
#
_symmetry.space_group_name_H-M   'P 1'
#
loop_
_entity.id
_entity.type
_entity.pdbx_description
1 polymer ?
#
loop_
_entity_poly.entity_id
_entity_poly.type
_entity_poly.pdbx_seq_one_letter_code
_entity_poly.pdbx_strand_id
1 'polypeptide(L)' 'MPTIQQLVRKGRETVKYASKSRALDRCPQRRGVCTRVYTTTPKKPNSA' A
#
# COMPACT_ATOMS: atom_id res chain seq x y z
N MET A 1 -17.46 -22.87 9.99
CA MET A 1 -17.15 -22.58 11.41
C MET A 1 -16.11 -23.57 11.88
N PRO A 2 -14.88 -23.14 12.22
CA PRO A 2 -13.84 -24.07 12.67
C PRO A 2 -14.08 -24.52 14.13
N THR A 3 -13.70 -25.75 14.45
CA THR A 3 -13.77 -26.30 15.81
C THR A 3 -12.62 -25.80 16.67
N ILE A 4 -12.75 -25.86 18.00
CA ILE A 4 -11.68 -25.43 18.93
C ILE A 4 -10.39 -26.21 18.69
N GLN A 5 -10.47 -27.53 18.45
CA GLN A 5 -9.30 -28.35 18.14
C GLN A 5 -8.60 -27.96 16.82
N GLN A 6 -9.35 -27.45 15.83
CA GLN A 6 -8.75 -26.92 14.59
C GLN A 6 -7.97 -25.63 14.87
N LEU A 7 -8.50 -24.74 15.71
CA LEU A 7 -7.83 -23.50 16.10
C LEU A 7 -6.60 -23.74 16.99
N VAL A 8 -6.64 -24.76 17.85
CA VAL A 8 -5.50 -25.17 18.68
C VAL A 8 -4.35 -25.72 17.82
N ARG A 9 -4.67 -26.49 16.77
CA ARG A 9 -3.66 -27.03 15.85
C ARG A 9 -3.17 -26.00 14.82
N LYS A 10 -4.06 -25.13 14.34
CA LYS A 10 -3.80 -24.07 13.36
C LYS A 10 -4.55 -22.81 13.76
N GLY A 11 -3.82 -21.87 14.36
CA GLY A 11 -4.37 -20.57 14.75
C GLY A 11 -4.86 -19.76 13.54
N ARG A 12 -5.68 -18.75 13.79
CA ARG A 12 -6.07 -17.79 12.75
C ARG A 12 -4.88 -16.88 12.42
N GLU A 13 -4.68 -16.63 11.14
CA GLU A 13 -3.70 -15.66 10.66
C GLU A 13 -4.39 -14.36 10.25
N THR A 14 -3.77 -13.24 10.61
CA THR A 14 -4.21 -11.91 10.15
C THR A 14 -3.71 -11.67 8.73
N VAL A 15 -4.59 -11.20 7.85
CA VAL A 15 -4.22 -10.80 6.49
C VAL A 15 -3.33 -9.55 6.56
N LYS A 16 -2.15 -9.60 5.93
CA LYS A 16 -1.23 -8.45 5.84
C LYS A 16 -1.52 -7.66 4.57
N TYR A 17 -1.60 -6.33 4.69
CA TYR A 17 -1.78 -5.42 3.56
C TYR A 17 -0.47 -4.68 3.25
N ALA A 18 -0.17 -4.51 1.97
CA ALA A 18 0.96 -3.70 1.53
C ALA A 18 0.61 -2.21 1.58
N SER A 19 1.58 -1.38 1.99
CA SER A 19 1.41 0.08 1.93
C SER A 19 1.36 0.55 0.48
N LYS A 20 0.41 1.42 0.17
CA LYS A 20 0.34 2.13 -1.13
C LYS A 20 1.48 3.14 -1.30
N SER A 21 2.10 3.57 -0.20
CA SER A 21 3.15 4.59 -0.15
C SER A 21 4.47 4.02 0.38
N ARG A 22 5.06 3.07 -0.36
CA ARG A 22 6.31 2.39 0.04
C ARG A 22 7.49 3.35 0.17
N ALA A 23 7.58 4.35 -0.71
CA ALA A 23 8.70 5.29 -0.73
C ALA A 23 8.83 6.16 0.55
N LEU A 24 7.80 6.22 1.40
CA LEU A 24 7.79 7.05 2.60
C LEU A 24 8.37 6.35 3.85
N ASP A 25 8.67 5.05 3.84
CA ASP A 25 8.99 4.20 5.02
C ASP A 25 8.51 4.75 6.39
N ARG A 26 7.20 4.87 6.56
CA ARG A 26 6.53 5.30 7.82
C ARG A 26 6.83 6.73 8.29
N CYS A 27 7.50 7.57 7.50
CA CYS A 27 7.59 9.00 7.78
C CYS A 27 6.50 9.79 7.04
N PRO A 28 6.06 10.94 7.58
CA PRO A 28 5.00 11.73 6.95
C PRO A 28 5.46 12.44 5.66
N GLN A 29 6.73 12.83 5.54
CA GLN A 29 7.31 13.44 4.34
C GLN A 29 8.80 13.08 4.16
N ARG A 30 9.29 13.08 2.91
CA ARG A 30 10.71 12.91 2.56
C ARG A 30 11.17 13.98 1.58
N ARG A 31 12.40 14.49 1.75
CA ARG A 31 13.06 15.40 0.80
C ARG A 31 13.59 14.61 -0.40
N GLY A 32 13.56 15.20 -1.58
CA GLY A 32 14.09 14.63 -2.81
C GLY A 32 14.46 15.72 -3.83
N VAL A 33 15.22 15.34 -4.85
CA VAL A 33 15.62 16.21 -5.97
C VAL A 33 14.98 15.69 -7.25
N CYS A 34 14.42 16.58 -8.07
CA CYS A 34 13.79 16.21 -9.34
C CYS A 34 14.84 15.73 -10.36
N THR A 35 14.64 14.55 -10.93
CA THR A 35 15.51 14.02 -12.01
C THR A 35 15.08 14.49 -13.39
N ARG A 36 13.77 14.73 -13.59
CA ARG A 36 13.18 15.21 -14.86
C ARG A 36 11.93 16.04 -14.56
N VAL A 37 11.70 17.10 -15.33
CA VAL A 37 10.49 17.93 -15.28
C VAL A 37 9.78 17.85 -16.63
N TYR A 38 8.49 17.50 -16.64
CA TYR A 38 7.69 17.31 -17.86
C TYR A 38 6.19 17.41 -17.54
N THR A 39 5.35 17.48 -18.58
CA THR A 39 3.89 17.52 -18.50
C THR A 39 3.27 16.15 -18.80
N THR A 40 2.14 15.81 -18.16
CA THR A 40 1.39 14.57 -18.39
C THR A 40 -0.10 14.86 -18.52
N THR A 41 -0.77 14.21 -19.47
CA THR A 41 -2.23 14.30 -19.61
C THR A 41 -2.94 13.42 -18.58
N PRO A 42 -4.06 13.88 -17.99
CA PRO A 42 -4.81 13.10 -17.01
C PRO A 42 -5.57 11.92 -17.64
N LYS A 43 -5.96 10.94 -16.83
CA LYS A 43 -6.83 9.85 -17.28
C LYS A 43 -8.23 10.39 -17.58
N LYS A 44 -8.84 9.94 -18.69
CA LYS A 44 -10.27 10.17 -19.02
C LYS A 44 -11.14 9.83 -17.79
N PRO A 45 -12.16 10.63 -17.42
CA PRO A 45 -12.82 11.72 -18.16
C PRO A 45 -12.25 13.13 -17.91
N ASN A 46 -11.14 13.23 -17.18
CA ASN A 46 -10.63 14.53 -16.75
C ASN A 46 -9.88 15.24 -17.89
N SER A 47 -9.82 16.57 -17.83
CA SER A 47 -9.04 17.44 -18.74
C SER A 47 -8.24 18.43 -17.91
N ALA A 48 -6.95 18.60 -18.22
CA ALA A 48 -6.00 19.49 -17.56
C ALA A 48 -4.83 19.80 -18.50
#